data_AF-A0A6L8MFD7-F1
#
_entry.id   AF-A0A6L8MFD7-F1
#
_cell.length_a   1.000
_cell.length_b   1.000
_cell.length_c   1.000
_cell.angle_alpha   90.00
_cell.angle_beta   90.00
_cell.angle_gamma   90.00
#
_symmetry.space_group_name_H-M   'P 1'
#
loop_
_entity.id
_entity.type
_entity.pdbx_description
1 polymer ?
#
loop_
_entity_poly.entity_id
_entity_poly.type
_entity_poly.pdbx_seq_one_letter_code
_entity_poly.pdbx_strand_id
1 'polypeptide(L)'
;MYCIIALGLALVVWPGVLRHAEPWGLAQGVVKCMLTAFSLLCIIGIRYPLQMLPVLIWEMSWKTLWLLLVALPAWRTGQMDEAIIATAFECAVAIIIPLAMPWRYVYAHYIQKTGDRWRAASAQML
;
A
#
# COMPACT_ATOMS: atom_id res chain seq x y z
N MET A 1 1.17 11.66 7.67
CA MET A 1 0.72 10.35 7.16
C MET A 1 1.81 9.62 6.38
N TYR A 2 2.26 10.11 5.22
CA TYR A 2 3.35 9.47 4.46
C TYR A 2 4.65 9.27 5.28
N CYS A 3 5.02 10.22 6.16
CA CYS A 3 6.17 10.03 7.06
C CYS A 3 5.98 8.86 8.04
N ILE A 4 4.77 8.67 8.58
CA ILE A 4 4.47 7.58 9.53
C ILE A 4 4.55 6.23 8.79
N ILE A 5 4.02 6.16 7.57
CA ILE A 5 4.05 4.97 6.73
C ILE A 5 5.49 4.64 6.31
N ALA A 6 6.24 5.64 5.84
CA ALA A 6 7.64 5.49 5.45
C ALA A 6 8.51 5.03 6.64
N LEU A 7 8.30 5.61 7.83
CA LEU A 7 9.02 5.20 9.03
C LEU A 7 8.61 3.79 9.49
N GLY A 8 7.32 3.46 9.51
CA GLY A 8 6.84 2.13 9.87
C GLY A 8 7.38 1.04 8.94
N LEU A 9 7.36 1.29 7.63
CA LEU A 9 7.93 0.36 6.64
C LEU A 9 9.45 0.30 6.70
N ALA A 10 10.13 1.42 6.93
CA ALA A 10 11.57 1.41 7.15
C ALA A 10 11.95 0.60 8.39
N LEU A 11 11.14 0.61 9.45
CA LEU A 11 11.42 -0.16 10.66
C LEU A 11 11.10 -1.66 10.51
N VAL A 12 10.07 -2.02 9.73
CA VAL A 12 9.63 -3.42 9.58
C VAL A 12 10.33 -4.14 8.42
N VAL A 13 10.50 -3.47 7.27
CA VAL A 13 10.96 -4.09 6.02
C VAL A 13 12.47 -3.97 5.85
N TRP A 14 13.06 -2.81 6.13
CA TRP A 14 14.49 -2.59 5.85
C TRP A 14 15.45 -3.44 6.69
N PRO A 15 15.21 -3.76 7.97
CA PRO A 15 16.12 -4.65 8.70
C PRO A 15 16.18 -6.04 8.05
N GLY A 16 15.04 -6.53 7.55
CA GLY A 16 14.95 -7.79 6.83
C GLY A 16 15.68 -7.75 5.49
N VAL A 17 15.57 -6.64 4.75
CA VAL A 17 16.23 -6.45 3.44
C VAL A 17 17.72 -6.17 3.56
N LEU A 18 18.15 -5.38 4.53
CA LEU A 18 19.55 -5.02 4.70
C LEU A 18 20.37 -6.14 5.33
N ARG A 19 19.79 -6.90 6.28
CA ARG A 19 20.54 -7.93 7.00
C ARG A 19 20.60 -9.28 6.30
N HIS A 20 19.86 -9.53 5.21
CA HIS A 20 19.83 -10.79 4.45
C HIS A 20 19.92 -12.05 5.34
N ALA A 21 19.30 -12.01 6.52
CA ALA A 21 19.67 -12.92 7.60
C ALA A 21 19.19 -14.37 7.39
N GLU A 22 18.32 -14.61 6.41
CA GLU A 22 17.78 -15.92 6.05
C GLU A 22 17.52 -15.99 4.54
N PRO A 23 17.71 -17.13 3.86
CA PRO A 23 17.31 -17.32 2.47
C PRO A 23 15.79 -17.18 2.35
N TRP A 24 15.34 -16.10 1.72
CA TRP A 24 13.90 -15.87 1.56
C TRP A 24 13.31 -16.90 0.59
N GLY A 25 12.14 -17.45 0.94
CA GLY A 25 11.31 -18.13 -0.04
C GLY A 25 10.94 -17.16 -1.17
N LEU A 26 10.75 -17.67 -2.39
CA LEU A 26 10.51 -16.85 -3.59
C LEU A 26 9.38 -15.82 -3.38
N ALA A 27 8.23 -16.25 -2.85
CA ALA A 27 7.10 -15.37 -2.58
C ALA A 27 7.42 -14.29 -1.53
N GLN A 28 8.15 -14.65 -0.47
CA GLN A 28 8.53 -13.72 0.59
C GLN A 28 9.50 -12.65 0.07
N GLY A 29 10.47 -13.04 -0.76
CA GLY A 29 11.40 -12.12 -1.39
C GLY A 29 10.69 -11.11 -2.30
N VAL A 30 9.74 -11.59 -3.12
CA VAL A 30 8.92 -10.72 -3.98
C VAL A 30 8.15 -9.70 -3.14
N VAL A 31 7.46 -10.12 -2.08
CA VAL A 31 6.71 -9.21 -1.20
C VAL A 31 7.62 -8.18 -0.55
N LYS A 32 8.78 -8.59 -0.01
CA LYS A 32 9.75 -7.66 0.60
C LYS A 32 10.26 -6.61 -0.40
N CYS A 33 10.58 -7.02 -1.62
CA CYS A 33 11.00 -6.09 -2.67
C CYS A 33 9.89 -5.11 -3.05
N MET A 34 8.66 -5.58 -3.20
CA MET A 34 7.49 -4.74 -3.49
C MET A 34 7.25 -3.71 -2.37
N LEU A 35 7.29 -4.14 -1.10
CA LEU A 35 7.12 -3.25 0.05
C LEU A 35 8.27 -2.25 0.20
N THR A 36 9.49 -2.64 -0.18
CA THR A 36 10.64 -1.74 -0.19
C THR A 36 10.47 -0.66 -1.25
N ALA A 37 10.09 -1.03 -2.48
CA ALA A 37 9.78 -0.07 -3.53
C ALA A 37 8.63 0.87 -3.13
N PHE A 38 7.60 0.33 -2.49
CA PHE A 38 6.50 1.12 -1.94
C PHE A 38 6.97 2.13 -0.88
N SER A 39 7.87 1.72 0.02
CA SER A 39 8.49 2.62 1.00
C SER A 39 9.22 3.78 0.34
N LEU A 40 9.94 3.53 -0.76
CA LEU A 40 10.62 4.58 -1.52
C LEU A 40 9.62 5.55 -2.16
N LEU A 41 8.51 5.05 -2.72
CA LEU A 41 7.43 5.89 -3.24
C LEU A 41 6.78 6.73 -2.13
N CYS A 42 6.65 6.20 -0.91
CA CYS A 42 6.14 6.95 0.23
C CYS A 42 7.06 8.13 0.60
N ILE A 43 8.38 8.01 0.43
CA ILE A 43 9.32 9.13 0.62
C ILE A 43 9.02 10.24 -0.40
N ILE A 44 8.77 9.89 -1.66
CA ILE A 44 8.36 10.86 -2.70
C ILE A 44 6.98 11.45 -2.35
N GLY A 45 6.08 10.65 -1.81
CA GLY A 45 4.75 11.07 -1.33
C GLY A 45 4.79 12.12 -0.23
N ILE A 46 5.88 12.23 0.55
CA ILE A 46 6.07 13.34 1.50
C ILE A 46 6.12 14.69 0.77
N ARG A 47 6.78 14.73 -0.41
CA ARG A 47 6.91 15.95 -1.22
C ARG A 47 5.69 16.25 -2.07
N TYR A 48 4.96 15.22 -2.51
CA TYR A 48 3.79 15.33 -3.40
C TYR A 48 2.58 14.50 -2.90
N PRO A 49 2.02 14.82 -1.72
CA PRO A 49 1.05 13.96 -1.04
C PRO A 49 -0.27 13.76 -1.78
N LEU A 50 -0.76 14.79 -2.50
CA LEU A 50 -2.02 14.72 -3.26
C LEU A 50 -1.87 13.94 -4.57
N GLN A 51 -0.70 14.00 -5.22
CA GLN A 51 -0.46 13.31 -6.49
C GLN A 51 -0.20 11.81 -6.28
N MET A 52 0.35 11.45 -5.11
CA MET A 52 0.70 10.07 -4.74
C MET A 52 -0.45 9.33 -4.03
N LEU A 53 -1.66 9.89 -4.00
CA LEU A 53 -2.83 9.19 -3.44
C LEU A 53 -3.07 7.78 -4.01
N PRO A 54 -2.83 7.48 -5.31
CA PRO A 54 -2.98 6.13 -5.84
C PRO A 54 -2.12 5.09 -5.12
N VAL A 55 -0.94 5.49 -4.63
CA VAL A 55 -0.04 4.64 -3.85
C VAL A 55 -0.70 4.24 -2.53
N LEU A 56 -1.34 5.18 -1.84
CA LEU A 56 -2.10 4.88 -0.62
C LEU A 56 -3.36 4.05 -0.88
N ILE A 57 -4.04 4.26 -2.01
CA ILE A 57 -5.18 3.44 -2.41
C ILE A 57 -4.74 1.99 -2.66
N TRP A 58 -3.60 1.79 -3.30
CA TRP A 58 -3.00 0.46 -3.47
C TRP A 58 -2.73 -0.20 -2.12
N GLU A 59 -2.11 0.53 -1.19
CA GLU A 59 -1.80 0.05 0.17
C GLU A 59 -3.05 -0.41 0.92
N MET A 60 -4.13 0.37 0.85
CA MET A 60 -5.40 0.00 1.46
C MET A 60 -6.05 -1.21 0.78
N SER A 61 -5.97 -1.27 -0.55
CA SER A 61 -6.64 -2.30 -1.34
C SER A 61 -6.07 -3.67 -1.05
N TRP A 62 -4.74 -3.83 -1.06
CA TRP A 62 -4.13 -5.14 -0.82
C TRP A 62 -4.34 -5.62 0.62
N LYS A 63 -4.27 -4.72 1.61
CA LYS A 63 -4.54 -5.06 3.03
C LYS A 63 -5.99 -5.46 3.25
N THR A 64 -6.91 -4.74 2.63
CA THR A 64 -8.35 -5.07 2.69
C THR A 64 -8.60 -6.44 2.06
N LEU A 65 -8.04 -6.71 0.88
CA LEU A 65 -8.16 -8.00 0.22
C LEU A 65 -7.55 -9.12 1.08
N TRP A 66 -6.38 -8.92 1.67
CA TRP A 66 -5.74 -9.91 2.53
C TRP A 66 -6.59 -10.20 3.79
N LEU A 67 -7.12 -9.16 4.44
CA LEU A 67 -8.02 -9.33 5.58
C LEU A 67 -9.30 -10.08 5.21
N LEU A 68 -9.88 -9.81 4.03
CA LEU A 68 -11.11 -10.48 3.59
C LEU A 68 -10.89 -11.91 3.11
N LEU A 69 -9.77 -12.18 2.44
CA LEU A 69 -9.52 -13.46 1.76
C LEU A 69 -8.68 -14.44 2.59
N VAL A 70 -7.94 -13.95 3.60
CA VAL A 70 -7.05 -14.77 4.44
C VAL A 70 -7.48 -14.70 5.90
N ALA A 71 -7.48 -13.50 6.50
CA ALA A 71 -7.76 -13.36 7.93
C ALA A 71 -9.22 -13.72 8.28
N LEU A 72 -10.19 -13.25 7.49
CA LEU A 72 -11.61 -13.52 7.71
C LEU A 72 -11.97 -15.00 7.63
N PRO A 73 -11.57 -15.78 6.61
CA PRO A 73 -11.82 -17.21 6.61
C PRO A 73 -11.08 -17.93 7.74
N ALA A 74 -9.82 -17.57 8.04
CA ALA A 74 -9.07 -18.16 9.16
C ALA A 74 -9.74 -17.92 10.52
N TRP A 75 -10.32 -16.72 10.72
CA TRP A 75 -11.10 -16.40 11.91
C TRP A 75 -12.39 -17.23 11.97
N ARG A 76 -13.10 -17.40 10.85
CA ARG A 76 -14.34 -18.20 10.78
C ARG A 76 -14.11 -19.69 11.03
N THR A 77 -12.95 -20.22 10.64
CA THR A 77 -12.58 -21.64 10.84
C THR A 77 -11.88 -21.89 12.17
N GLY A 78 -11.64 -20.85 12.98
CA GLY A 78 -10.88 -20.95 14.23
C GLY A 78 -9.39 -21.25 14.05
N GLN A 79 -8.85 -21.11 12.85
CA GLN A 79 -7.46 -21.40 12.48
C GLN A 79 -6.61 -20.13 12.44
N MET A 80 -6.76 -19.25 13.43
CA MET A 80 -5.89 -18.09 13.57
C MET A 80 -4.58 -18.51 14.23
N ASP A 81 -3.55 -18.73 13.43
CA ASP A 81 -2.19 -18.87 13.95
C ASP A 81 -1.61 -17.51 14.36
N GLU A 82 -0.49 -17.54 15.07
CA GLU A 82 0.17 -16.33 15.57
C GLU A 82 0.63 -15.40 14.44
N ALA A 83 1.00 -15.96 13.29
CA ALA A 83 1.45 -15.20 12.12
C ALA A 83 0.30 -14.42 11.46
N ILE A 84 -0.88 -15.03 11.32
CA ILE A 84 -2.09 -14.42 10.79
C ILE A 84 -2.55 -13.31 11.74
N ILE A 85 -2.52 -13.55 13.06
CA ILE A 85 -2.90 -12.53 14.06
C ILE A 85 -1.96 -11.32 13.97
N ALA A 86 -0.65 -11.54 13.95
CA ALA A 86 0.34 -10.47 13.84
C ALA A 86 0.14 -9.66 12.55
N THR A 87 0.00 -10.34 11.42
CA THR A 87 -0.21 -9.70 10.10
C THR A 87 -1.56 -8.95 10.04
N ALA A 88 -2.61 -9.50 10.66
CA ALA A 88 -3.90 -8.83 10.74
C ALA A 88 -3.83 -7.53 11.55
N PHE A 89 -3.06 -7.51 12.64
CA PHE A 89 -2.83 -6.32 13.44
C PHE A 89 -2.05 -5.25 12.66
N GLU A 90 -0.98 -5.64 11.96
CA GLU A 90 -0.23 -4.75 11.06
C GLU A 90 -1.12 -4.16 9.96
N CYS A 91 -2.01 -4.99 9.39
CA CYS A 91 -3.01 -4.53 8.42
C CYS A 91 -4.01 -3.55 9.05
N ALA A 92 -4.45 -3.80 10.29
CA ALA A 92 -5.44 -2.97 10.99
C ALA A 92 -4.91 -1.56 11.28
N VAL A 93 -3.62 -1.40 11.58
CA VAL A 93 -3.00 -0.07 11.77
C VAL A 93 -3.13 0.82 10.53
N ALA A 94 -3.28 0.22 9.34
CA ALA A 94 -3.53 0.97 8.11
C ALA A 94 -4.89 1.68 8.09
N ILE A 95 -5.80 1.47 9.07
CA ILE A 95 -7.05 2.23 9.20
C ILE A 95 -6.81 3.74 9.43
N ILE A 96 -5.61 4.12 9.87
CA ILE A 96 -5.23 5.53 10.00
C ILE A 96 -5.16 6.21 8.63
N ILE A 97 -4.88 5.44 7.56
CA ILE A 97 -4.77 5.93 6.18
C ILE A 97 -6.08 6.56 5.70
N PRO A 98 -7.23 5.86 5.68
CA PRO A 98 -8.50 6.45 5.30
C PRO A 98 -8.93 7.59 6.21
N LEU A 99 -8.64 7.52 7.52
CA LEU A 99 -9.01 8.57 8.46
C LEU A 99 -8.30 9.90 8.20
N ALA A 100 -7.03 9.85 7.78
CA ALA A 100 -6.24 11.04 7.49
C ALA A 100 -6.36 11.53 6.04
N MET A 101 -6.99 10.76 5.15
CA MET A 101 -7.06 11.06 3.72
C MET A 101 -8.09 12.18 3.43
N PRO A 102 -7.76 13.15 2.55
CA PRO A 102 -8.72 14.18 2.15
C PRO A 102 -9.79 13.62 1.19
N TRP A 103 -10.82 12.97 1.74
CA TRP A 103 -11.89 12.31 0.97
C TRP A 103 -12.57 13.19 -0.07
N ARG A 104 -12.74 14.49 0.24
CA ARG A 104 -13.29 15.47 -0.71
C ARG A 104 -12.44 15.57 -1.97
N TYR A 105 -11.11 15.58 -1.83
CA TYR A 105 -10.18 15.60 -2.96
C TYR A 105 -10.20 14.26 -3.69
N VAL A 106 -10.21 13.14 -2.96
CA VAL A 106 -10.22 11.79 -3.56
C VAL A 106 -11.44 11.62 -4.46
N TYR A 107 -12.62 11.95 -3.95
CA TYR A 107 -13.87 11.83 -4.68
C TYR A 107 -13.91 12.78 -5.90
N ALA A 108 -13.56 14.06 -5.72
CA ALA A 108 -13.56 15.01 -6.82
C ALA A 108 -12.53 14.68 -7.92
N HIS A 109 -11.34 14.21 -7.53
CA HIS A 109 -10.21 14.05 -8.45
C HIS A 109 -10.11 12.66 -9.08
N TYR A 110 -10.48 11.59 -8.36
CA TYR A 110 -10.33 10.22 -8.86
C TYR A 110 -11.65 9.55 -9.22
N ILE A 111 -12.79 10.01 -8.68
CA ILE A 111 -14.10 9.42 -8.96
C ILE A 111 -14.88 10.29 -9.95
N GLN A 112 -14.89 11.61 -9.77
CA GLN A 112 -15.67 12.52 -10.63
C GLN A 112 -14.91 13.02 -11.87
N LYS A 113 -13.59 13.20 -11.78
CA LYS A 113 -12.81 13.73 -12.90
C LYS A 113 -12.76 12.69 -14.03
N THR A 114 -13.22 13.07 -15.22
CA THR A 114 -13.08 12.25 -16.43
C THR A 114 -11.61 12.04 -16.77
N GLY A 115 -11.23 10.79 -17.06
CA GLY A 115 -9.86 10.44 -17.42
C GLY A 115 -9.36 11.20 -18.66
N ASP A 116 -8.08 11.53 -18.67
CA ASP A 116 -7.46 12.25 -19.79
C ASP A 116 -7.59 11.44 -21.09
N ARG A 117 -8.09 12.08 -22.15
CA ARG A 117 -8.33 11.42 -23.45
C ARG A 117 -7.00 11.06 -24.10
N TRP A 118 -6.74 9.76 -24.27
CA TRP A 118 -5.54 9.23 -24.92
C TRP A 118 -5.29 9.70 -26.37
N ARG A 119 -6.25 10.36 -27.05
CA ARG A 119 -6.19 10.64 -28.50
C ARG A 119 -5.84 12.07 -28.92
N ALA A 120 -5.46 12.97 -28.01
CA ALA A 120 -5.22 14.38 -28.37
C ALA A 120 -3.75 14.74 -28.69
N ALA A 121 -2.88 13.77 -28.99
CA ALA A 121 -1.48 14.04 -29.34
C ALA A 121 -1.16 13.92 -30.85
N SER A 122 -2.09 13.45 -31.69
CA SER A 122 -1.83 13.18 -33.11
C SER A 122 -2.38 14.23 -34.09
N ALA A 123 -2.96 15.34 -33.62
CA ALA A 123 -3.67 16.31 -34.46
C ALA A 123 -3.00 17.70 -34.58
N GLN A 124 -1.71 17.84 -34.24
CA GLN A 124 -0.96 19.09 -34.38
C GLN A 124 0.23 19.00 -35.38
N MET A 125 0.28 17.97 -36.22
CA MET A 125 1.35 17.75 -37.22
C MET A 125 0.81 17.54 -38.64
N LEU A 126 -0.22 18.29 -39.05
CA LEU A 126 -0.62 18.50 -40.45
C LEU A 126 -1.03 19.96 -40.63
#